data_AF-A0A841WNE6-F1
#
_entry.id   AF-A0A841WNE6-F1
#
_cell.length_a   1.000
_cell.length_b   1.000
_cell.length_c   1.000
_cell.angle_alpha   90.00
_cell.angle_beta   90.00
_cell.angle_gamma   90.00
#
_symmetry.space_group_name_H-M   'P 1'
#
loop_
_entity.id
_entity.type
_entity.pdbx_description
1 polymer ?
#
loop_
_entity_poly.entity_id
_entity_poly.type
_entity_poly.pdbx_seq_one_letter_code
_entity_poly.pdbx_strand_id
1 'polypeptide(L)'
;MLKIMSNGRVPNRPVKQRPQQSHEPITAEHARKLILEHRAWDGMRVLGHLDLSGALELYNLPENLTCESLDISDCVKLTTLAKGLHVTHWIELAGSGITSLPEGHGFVLCWRGVQVNDAIAFASDSITGQDILNTDNVELRRILIERLGYERFLQQVGGLVRHRDRDAGGERQLICIPFEDDEPFMVLKVSCPSTGHTHILRVPPYMQTCHQAAAWIAGFDNPDDYNPAIEA
;
A
#
# COMPACT_ATOMS: atom_id res chain seq x y z
N MET A 1 19.57 -30.53 53.23
CA MET A 1 19.81 -31.05 51.86
C MET A 1 18.45 -31.06 51.13
N LEU A 2 18.03 -29.91 50.59
CA LEU A 2 16.70 -29.73 50.00
C LEU A 2 16.73 -30.10 48.51
N LYS A 3 15.99 -31.14 48.12
CA LYS A 3 15.70 -31.45 46.71
C LYS A 3 14.59 -30.53 46.22
N ILE A 4 14.86 -29.71 45.22
CA ILE A 4 13.84 -29.00 44.45
C ILE A 4 13.69 -29.75 43.13
N MET A 5 12.62 -30.52 42.97
CA MET A 5 12.21 -31.06 41.68
C MET A 5 11.31 -30.03 41.00
N SER A 6 11.83 -29.37 39.97
CA SER A 6 11.07 -28.52 39.06
C SER A 6 10.53 -29.41 37.93
N ASN A 7 9.24 -29.73 37.99
CA ASN A 7 8.50 -30.30 36.87
C ASN A 7 8.03 -29.15 35.96
N GLY A 8 8.93 -28.70 35.08
CA GLY A 8 8.56 -27.80 33.99
C GLY A 8 7.67 -28.53 32.98
N ARG A 9 6.42 -28.10 32.83
CA ARG A 9 5.55 -28.53 31.73
C ARG A 9 6.14 -28.06 30.40
N VAL A 10 6.65 -29.00 29.60
CA VAL A 10 7.03 -28.74 28.21
C VAL A 10 5.73 -28.54 27.41
N PRO A 11 5.52 -27.40 26.73
CA PRO A 11 4.35 -27.22 25.87
C PRO A 11 4.43 -28.18 24.69
N ASN A 12 3.53 -29.16 24.66
CA ASN A 12 3.46 -30.24 23.67
C ASN A 12 2.72 -29.78 22.41
N ARG A 13 3.18 -28.69 21.76
CA ARG A 13 2.74 -28.37 20.40
C ARG A 13 3.71 -29.07 19.44
N PRO A 14 3.25 -30.01 18.60
CA PRO A 14 4.12 -30.61 17.60
C PRO A 14 4.62 -29.51 16.67
N VAL A 15 5.94 -29.31 16.64
CA VAL A 15 6.58 -28.47 15.64
C VAL A 15 6.24 -29.10 14.29
N LYS A 16 5.43 -28.42 13.47
CA LYS A 16 5.10 -28.89 12.12
C LYS A 16 6.43 -29.07 11.38
N GLN A 17 6.73 -30.31 10.99
CA GLN A 17 7.98 -30.61 10.29
C GLN A 17 8.05 -29.83 8.97
N ARG A 18 9.24 -29.31 8.65
CA ARG A 18 9.50 -28.74 7.32
C ARG A 18 9.30 -29.83 6.27
N PRO A 19 8.64 -29.54 5.14
CA PRO A 19 8.57 -30.48 4.03
C PRO A 19 9.97 -30.91 3.60
N GLN A 20 10.10 -32.12 3.02
CA GLN A 20 11.34 -32.53 2.38
C GLN A 20 11.68 -31.52 1.27
N GLN A 21 12.92 -31.01 1.28
CA GLN A 21 13.40 -30.10 0.25
C GLN A 21 13.36 -30.82 -1.10
N SER A 22 12.52 -30.33 -2.01
CA SER A 22 12.42 -30.82 -3.38
C SER A 22 13.03 -29.79 -4.33
N HIS A 23 13.66 -30.28 -5.39
CA HIS A 23 14.13 -29.45 -6.51
C HIS A 23 13.04 -29.21 -7.56
N GLU A 24 11.90 -29.90 -7.46
CA GLU A 24 10.79 -29.71 -8.36
C GLU A 24 10.01 -28.43 -8.02
N PRO A 25 9.57 -27.66 -9.03
CA PRO A 25 8.69 -26.52 -8.81
C PRO A 25 7.38 -26.92 -8.13
N ILE A 26 6.91 -26.08 -7.21
CA ILE A 26 5.60 -26.23 -6.55
C ILE A 26 4.61 -25.17 -7.03
N THR A 27 3.32 -25.37 -6.79
CA THR A 27 2.29 -24.38 -7.12
C THR A 27 2.41 -23.14 -6.26
N ALA A 28 2.00 -21.98 -6.80
CA ALA A 28 2.00 -20.71 -6.09
C ALA A 28 1.18 -20.74 -4.79
N GLU A 29 -0.01 -21.35 -4.80
CA GLU A 29 -0.85 -21.49 -3.61
C GLU A 29 -0.14 -22.26 -2.48
N HIS A 30 0.53 -23.36 -2.84
CA HIS A 30 1.28 -24.15 -1.87
C HIS A 30 2.51 -23.39 -1.36
N ALA A 31 3.22 -22.67 -2.24
CA ALA A 31 4.34 -21.82 -1.88
C ALA A 31 3.92 -20.71 -0.90
N ARG A 32 2.84 -19.97 -1.19
CA ARG A 32 2.27 -18.95 -0.29
C ARG A 32 2.03 -19.53 1.09
N LYS A 33 1.34 -20.67 1.18
CA LYS A 33 1.08 -21.34 2.46
C LYS A 33 2.35 -21.65 3.23
N LEU A 34 3.37 -22.20 2.57
CA LEU A 34 4.63 -22.57 3.22
C LEU A 34 5.44 -21.35 3.67
N ILE A 35 5.48 -20.29 2.88
CA ILE A 35 6.16 -19.03 3.22
C ILE A 35 5.49 -18.40 4.45
N LEU A 36 4.17 -18.26 4.44
CA LEU A 36 3.42 -17.65 5.55
C LEU A 36 3.41 -18.50 6.83
N GLU A 37 3.60 -19.82 6.73
CA GLU A 37 3.79 -20.70 7.89
C GLU A 37 5.27 -20.78 8.37
N HIS A 38 6.20 -20.03 7.78
CA HIS A 38 7.65 -20.13 8.01
C HIS A 38 8.25 -21.54 7.80
N ARG A 39 7.66 -22.29 6.86
CA ARG A 39 8.04 -23.65 6.49
C ARG A 39 8.68 -23.75 5.11
N ALA A 40 8.82 -22.62 4.41
CA ALA A 40 9.57 -22.54 3.16
C ALA A 40 11.07 -22.83 3.36
N TRP A 41 11.75 -23.12 2.25
CA TRP A 41 13.18 -23.44 2.21
C TRP A 41 13.88 -22.62 1.14
N ASP A 42 15.19 -22.43 1.30
CA ASP A 42 16.01 -21.72 0.33
C ASP A 42 16.12 -22.49 -0.99
N GLY A 43 16.08 -21.79 -2.12
CA GLY A 43 16.05 -22.39 -3.45
C GLY A 43 14.68 -22.93 -3.87
N MET A 44 13.62 -22.60 -3.13
CA MET A 44 12.24 -22.94 -3.50
C MET A 44 11.92 -22.41 -4.90
N ARG A 45 11.38 -23.28 -5.75
CA ARG A 45 10.94 -22.94 -7.11
C ARG A 45 9.43 -22.95 -7.15
N VAL A 46 8.84 -21.85 -7.62
CA VAL A 46 7.39 -21.64 -7.68
C VAL A 46 6.99 -21.50 -9.14
N LEU A 47 5.93 -22.22 -9.52
CA LEU A 47 5.32 -22.12 -10.84
C LEU A 47 4.51 -20.83 -10.94
N GLY A 48 4.75 -20.06 -12.00
CA GLY A 48 3.95 -18.88 -12.33
C GLY A 48 4.04 -17.75 -11.30
N HIS A 49 2.89 -17.13 -11.07
CA HIS A 49 2.72 -15.96 -10.23
C HIS A 49 2.62 -16.33 -8.74
N LEU A 50 3.56 -15.85 -7.93
CA LEU A 50 3.51 -15.99 -6.48
C LEU A 50 2.87 -14.74 -5.86
N ASP A 51 1.62 -14.88 -5.43
CA ASP A 51 0.92 -13.86 -4.67
C ASP A 51 1.25 -13.99 -3.17
N LEU A 52 1.87 -12.97 -2.59
CA LEU A 52 2.07 -12.77 -1.14
C LEU A 52 1.41 -11.47 -0.63
N SER A 53 0.59 -10.82 -1.45
CA SER A 53 -0.06 -9.54 -1.16
C SER A 53 -0.80 -9.56 0.19
N GLY A 54 -0.76 -8.42 0.87
CA GLY A 54 -1.44 -8.19 2.15
C GLY A 54 -0.93 -9.02 3.32
N ALA A 55 0.19 -9.75 3.17
CA ALA A 55 0.79 -10.51 4.26
C ALA A 55 1.51 -9.57 5.26
N LEU A 56 0.73 -8.99 6.18
CA LEU A 56 1.20 -7.96 7.13
C LEU A 56 2.33 -8.41 8.06
N GLU A 57 2.44 -9.72 8.31
CA GLU A 57 3.46 -10.33 9.17
C GLU A 57 4.68 -10.86 8.40
N LEU A 58 4.68 -10.78 7.06
CA LEU A 58 5.79 -11.25 6.25
C LEU A 58 6.97 -10.27 6.36
N TYR A 59 8.10 -10.74 6.88
CA TYR A 59 9.31 -9.93 7.07
C TYR A 59 10.53 -10.44 6.27
N ASN A 60 10.47 -11.65 5.72
CA ASN A 60 11.52 -12.20 4.86
C ASN A 60 10.97 -13.26 3.89
N LEU A 61 11.65 -13.40 2.76
CA LEU A 61 11.46 -14.51 1.82
C LEU A 61 12.63 -15.51 1.96
N PRO A 62 12.45 -16.78 1.59
CA PRO A 62 13.57 -17.72 1.50
C PRO A 62 14.62 -17.25 0.49
N GLU A 63 15.90 -17.51 0.75
CA GLU A 63 16.97 -17.17 -0.19
C GLU A 63 16.84 -17.99 -1.48
N ASN A 64 17.28 -17.44 -2.61
CA ASN A 64 17.24 -18.12 -3.91
C ASN A 64 15.83 -18.56 -4.36
N LEU A 65 14.77 -17.94 -3.83
CA LEU A 65 13.39 -18.14 -4.30
C LEU A 65 13.30 -17.80 -5.79
N THR A 66 12.66 -18.69 -6.56
CA THR A 66 12.44 -18.48 -8.00
C THR A 66 10.95 -18.51 -8.32
N CYS A 67 10.47 -17.53 -9.09
CA CYS A 67 9.11 -17.49 -9.62
C CYS A 67 9.05 -16.66 -10.92
N GLU A 68 7.93 -16.71 -11.64
CA GLU A 68 7.77 -15.92 -12.87
C GLU A 68 7.42 -14.48 -12.56
N SER A 69 6.55 -14.25 -11.58
CA SER A 69 6.16 -12.93 -11.08
C SER A 69 5.85 -13.01 -9.59
N LEU A 70 5.99 -11.90 -8.89
CA LEU A 70 5.84 -11.82 -7.44
C LEU A 70 4.98 -10.62 -7.06
N ASP A 71 3.90 -10.85 -6.32
CA ASP A 71 3.15 -9.77 -5.68
C ASP A 71 3.47 -9.76 -4.18
N ILE A 72 4.09 -8.68 -3.74
CA ILE A 72 4.38 -8.40 -2.32
C ILE A 72 3.76 -7.06 -1.90
N SER A 73 2.70 -6.63 -2.60
CA SER A 73 1.95 -5.43 -2.25
C SER A 73 1.43 -5.51 -0.82
N ASP A 74 1.44 -4.36 -0.15
CA ASP A 74 0.94 -4.19 1.22
C ASP A 74 1.63 -5.11 2.27
N CYS A 75 2.78 -5.71 1.95
CA CYS A 75 3.68 -6.38 2.89
C CYS A 75 4.54 -5.38 3.66
N VAL A 76 3.93 -4.62 4.57
CA VAL A 76 4.56 -3.49 5.27
C VAL A 76 5.82 -3.84 6.08
N LYS A 77 5.96 -5.10 6.53
CA LYS A 77 7.14 -5.57 7.29
C LYS A 77 8.26 -6.12 6.41
N LEU A 78 8.01 -6.33 5.11
CA LEU A 78 9.03 -6.80 4.17
C LEU A 78 9.81 -5.58 3.66
N THR A 79 11.00 -5.37 4.20
CA THR A 79 11.82 -4.18 3.93
C THR A 79 12.97 -4.42 2.95
N THR A 80 13.26 -5.68 2.63
CA THR A 80 14.33 -6.08 1.72
C THR A 80 13.91 -7.32 0.91
N LEU A 81 14.44 -7.44 -0.30
CA LEU A 81 14.31 -8.68 -1.08
C LEU A 81 15.33 -9.71 -0.60
N ALA A 82 14.96 -11.00 -0.67
CA ALA A 82 15.86 -12.08 -0.32
C ALA A 82 17.05 -12.17 -1.29
N LYS A 83 18.21 -12.54 -0.74
CA LYS A 83 19.41 -12.77 -1.55
C LYS A 83 19.15 -13.87 -2.58
N GLY A 84 19.55 -13.60 -3.83
CA GLY A 84 19.38 -14.54 -4.93
C GLY A 84 17.94 -14.73 -5.39
N LEU A 85 16.98 -13.91 -4.92
CA LEU A 85 15.63 -13.89 -5.46
C LEU A 85 15.68 -13.71 -6.98
N HIS A 86 15.03 -14.61 -7.69
CA HIS A 86 14.94 -14.59 -9.14
C HIS A 86 13.48 -14.50 -9.58
N VAL A 87 13.14 -13.37 -10.17
CA VAL A 87 11.82 -13.11 -10.77
C VAL A 87 12.01 -12.87 -12.25
N THR A 88 11.26 -13.58 -13.09
CA THR A 88 11.46 -13.53 -14.56
C THR A 88 10.79 -12.32 -15.20
N HIS A 89 9.62 -11.90 -14.71
CA HIS A 89 8.81 -10.87 -15.35
C HIS A 89 8.73 -9.60 -14.50
N TRP A 90 7.92 -9.61 -13.44
CA TRP A 90 7.60 -8.40 -12.69
C TRP A 90 7.43 -8.65 -11.20
N ILE A 91 7.67 -7.59 -10.42
CA ILE A 91 7.36 -7.50 -8.99
C ILE A 91 6.39 -6.35 -8.76
N GLU A 92 5.27 -6.63 -8.11
CA GLU A 92 4.37 -5.62 -7.54
C GLU A 92 4.76 -5.38 -6.08
N LEU A 93 5.04 -4.12 -5.71
CA LEU A 93 5.60 -3.77 -4.40
C LEU A 93 4.91 -2.58 -3.72
N ALA A 94 3.82 -2.05 -4.29
CA ALA A 94 3.09 -0.93 -3.70
C ALA A 94 2.68 -1.24 -2.26
N GLY A 95 2.96 -0.32 -1.33
CA GLY A 95 2.63 -0.50 0.09
C GLY A 95 3.50 -1.49 0.86
N SER A 96 4.53 -2.09 0.24
CA SER A 96 5.54 -2.86 0.96
C SER A 96 6.48 -1.96 1.78
N GLY A 97 7.28 -2.55 2.66
CA GLY A 97 8.34 -1.84 3.39
C GLY A 97 9.60 -1.57 2.58
N ILE A 98 9.66 -1.98 1.30
CA ILE A 98 10.83 -1.85 0.44
C ILE A 98 10.96 -0.41 -0.04
N THR A 99 12.06 0.24 0.28
CA THR A 99 12.31 1.65 -0.06
C THR A 99 13.42 1.85 -1.10
N SER A 100 14.14 0.79 -1.46
CA SER A 100 15.17 0.83 -2.51
C SER A 100 15.48 -0.58 -3.01
N LEU A 101 16.05 -0.65 -4.22
CA LEU A 101 16.58 -1.86 -4.83
C LEU A 101 17.99 -1.60 -5.36
N PRO A 102 18.83 -2.64 -5.49
CA PRO A 102 20.11 -2.50 -6.18
C PRO A 102 19.90 -2.16 -7.66
N GLU A 103 20.77 -1.32 -8.21
CA GLU A 103 20.78 -1.04 -9.65
C GLU A 103 20.89 -2.34 -10.46
N GLY A 104 20.17 -2.41 -11.59
CA GLY A 104 20.20 -3.57 -12.46
C GLY A 104 19.51 -4.80 -11.89
N HIS A 105 18.49 -4.63 -11.04
CA HIS A 105 17.73 -5.72 -10.42
C HIS A 105 17.09 -6.71 -11.42
N GLY A 106 16.90 -6.32 -12.69
CA GLY A 106 16.67 -7.27 -13.80
C GLY A 106 15.24 -7.78 -13.95
N PHE A 107 14.27 -7.19 -13.26
CA PHE A 107 12.83 -7.45 -13.39
C PHE A 107 12.07 -6.14 -13.56
N VAL A 108 10.84 -6.20 -14.04
CA VAL A 108 9.96 -5.02 -14.15
C VAL A 108 9.34 -4.69 -12.79
N LEU A 109 9.24 -3.41 -12.45
CA LEU A 109 8.48 -2.96 -11.28
C LEU A 109 7.05 -2.64 -11.68
N CYS A 110 6.10 -3.13 -10.89
CA CYS A 110 4.70 -2.74 -10.93
C CYS A 110 4.34 -1.98 -9.66
N TRP A 111 3.47 -0.99 -9.81
CA TRP A 111 2.83 -0.27 -8.72
C TRP A 111 1.33 -0.24 -8.98
N ARG A 112 0.54 -0.89 -8.11
CA ARG A 112 -0.92 -1.05 -8.29
C ARG A 112 -1.28 -1.54 -9.70
N GLY A 113 -0.48 -2.46 -10.26
CA GLY A 113 -0.69 -3.07 -11.58
C GLY A 113 -0.14 -2.29 -12.77
N VAL A 114 0.46 -1.11 -12.57
CA VAL A 114 1.07 -0.31 -13.65
C VAL A 114 2.58 -0.45 -13.61
N GLN A 115 3.21 -0.64 -14.77
CA GLN A 115 4.67 -0.64 -14.86
C GLN A 115 5.24 0.74 -14.52
N VAL A 116 6.20 0.76 -13.60
CA VAL A 116 6.89 1.98 -13.16
C VAL A 116 8.41 1.80 -13.22
N ASN A 117 9.13 2.91 -13.15
CA ASN A 117 10.58 2.92 -12.96
C ASN A 117 10.92 3.12 -11.47
N ASP A 118 12.20 2.95 -11.14
CA ASP A 118 12.74 3.11 -9.78
C ASP A 118 12.48 4.50 -9.20
N ALA A 119 12.49 5.55 -10.04
CA ALA A 119 12.22 6.92 -9.57
C ALA A 119 10.79 7.07 -9.04
N ILE A 120 9.81 6.50 -9.74
CA ILE A 120 8.41 6.52 -9.29
C ILE A 120 8.23 5.60 -8.06
N ALA A 121 8.86 4.42 -8.07
CA ALA A 121 8.75 3.46 -6.97
C ALA A 121 9.39 4.00 -5.67
N PHE A 122 10.57 4.61 -5.74
CA PHE A 122 11.41 4.90 -4.56
C PHE A 122 11.71 6.39 -4.32
N ALA A 123 11.59 7.25 -5.34
CA ALA A 123 11.95 8.67 -5.25
C ALA A 123 10.74 9.60 -5.46
N SER A 124 9.75 9.51 -4.56
CA SER A 124 8.53 10.33 -4.61
C SER A 124 8.79 11.84 -4.63
N ASP A 125 9.90 12.30 -4.06
CA ASP A 125 10.26 13.73 -4.02
C ASP A 125 10.60 14.32 -5.39
N SER A 126 10.89 13.49 -6.39
CA SER A 126 11.16 13.93 -7.77
C SER A 126 9.89 14.21 -8.58
N ILE A 127 8.73 13.75 -8.10
CA ILE A 127 7.45 13.88 -8.79
C ILE A 127 6.91 15.30 -8.61
N THR A 128 6.51 15.97 -9.69
CA THR A 128 5.85 17.28 -9.62
C THR A 128 4.40 17.20 -10.05
N GLY A 129 3.59 18.13 -9.55
CA GLY A 129 2.20 18.31 -9.95
C GLY A 129 2.08 18.61 -11.45
N GLN A 130 3.04 19.32 -12.03
CA GLN A 130 3.04 19.60 -13.47
C GLN A 130 3.27 18.33 -14.30
N ASP A 131 4.19 17.45 -13.87
CA ASP A 131 4.40 16.16 -14.53
C ASP A 131 3.14 15.30 -14.46
N ILE A 132 2.45 15.31 -13.32
CA ILE A 132 1.17 14.62 -13.13
C ILE A 132 0.10 15.15 -14.09
N LEU A 133 -0.05 16.47 -14.20
CA LEU A 133 -1.04 17.07 -15.11
C LEU A 133 -0.75 16.75 -16.58
N ASN A 134 0.53 16.57 -16.94
CA ASN A 134 0.96 16.25 -18.30
C ASN A 134 1.01 14.73 -18.58
N THR A 135 0.59 13.89 -17.65
CA THR A 135 0.61 12.43 -17.83
C THR A 135 -0.65 11.96 -18.54
N ASP A 136 -0.50 11.46 -19.77
CA ASP A 136 -1.62 10.93 -20.58
C ASP A 136 -2.16 9.59 -20.06
N ASN A 137 -1.29 8.74 -19.48
CA ASN A 137 -1.72 7.47 -18.92
C ASN A 137 -2.46 7.71 -17.59
N VAL A 138 -3.78 7.60 -17.63
CA VAL A 138 -4.69 7.79 -16.49
C VAL A 138 -4.28 7.00 -15.25
N GLU A 139 -3.94 5.71 -15.40
CA GLU A 139 -3.57 4.86 -14.26
C GLU A 139 -2.21 5.26 -13.67
N LEU A 140 -1.25 5.63 -14.53
CA LEU A 140 0.02 6.18 -14.06
C LEU A 140 -0.18 7.51 -13.33
N ARG A 141 -1.04 8.40 -13.84
CA ARG A 141 -1.34 9.69 -13.21
C ARG A 141 -1.88 9.52 -11.80
N ARG A 142 -2.78 8.56 -11.57
CA ARG A 142 -3.31 8.22 -10.24
C ARG A 142 -2.21 7.75 -9.29
N ILE A 143 -1.28 6.93 -9.78
CA ILE A 143 -0.12 6.47 -9.00
C ILE A 143 0.79 7.65 -8.65
N LEU A 144 1.09 8.53 -9.60
CA LEU A 144 1.94 9.69 -9.33
C LEU A 144 1.29 10.62 -8.29
N ILE A 145 -0.03 10.79 -8.31
CA ILE A 145 -0.77 11.54 -7.27
C ILE A 145 -0.65 10.85 -5.89
N GLU A 146 -0.80 9.52 -5.83
CA GLU A 146 -0.60 8.73 -4.60
C GLU A 146 0.83 8.89 -4.06
N ARG A 147 1.84 8.77 -4.94
CA ARG A 147 3.26 8.85 -4.57
C ARG A 147 3.67 10.25 -4.12
N LEU A 148 3.21 11.31 -4.80
CA LEU A 148 3.46 12.69 -4.39
C LEU A 148 2.71 13.05 -3.10
N GLY A 149 1.54 12.44 -2.91
CA GLY A 149 0.62 12.73 -1.82
C GLY A 149 -0.33 13.88 -2.15
N TYR A 150 -1.58 13.75 -1.69
CA TYR A 150 -2.67 14.66 -2.07
C TYR A 150 -2.43 16.11 -1.61
N GLU A 151 -1.81 16.31 -0.45
CA GLU A 151 -1.51 17.64 0.06
C GLU A 151 -0.52 18.38 -0.83
N ARG A 152 0.64 17.77 -1.11
CA ARG A 152 1.67 18.36 -1.99
C ARG A 152 1.15 18.57 -3.40
N PHE A 153 0.40 17.60 -3.94
CA PHE A 153 -0.22 17.74 -5.25
C PHE A 153 -1.14 18.97 -5.29
N LEU A 154 -2.08 19.06 -4.35
CA LEU A 154 -3.03 20.17 -4.28
C LEU A 154 -2.35 21.53 -4.04
N GLN A 155 -1.27 21.58 -3.26
CA GLN A 155 -0.47 22.80 -3.06
C GLN A 155 0.20 23.27 -4.35
N GLN A 156 0.66 22.35 -5.21
CA GLN A 156 1.35 22.68 -6.46
C GLN A 156 0.40 23.07 -7.59
N VAL A 157 -0.72 22.37 -7.74
CA VAL A 157 -1.62 22.56 -8.90
C VAL A 157 -2.87 23.41 -8.58
N GLY A 158 -3.20 23.57 -7.29
CA GLY A 158 -4.43 24.23 -6.86
C GLY A 158 -5.68 23.41 -7.20
N GLY A 159 -6.83 24.06 -7.21
CA GLY A 159 -8.10 23.42 -7.56
C GLY A 159 -9.30 24.34 -7.40
N LEU A 160 -10.42 23.96 -8.00
CA LEU A 160 -11.67 24.69 -7.93
C LEU A 160 -12.38 24.38 -6.62
N VAL A 161 -12.52 25.37 -5.75
CA VAL A 161 -13.29 25.21 -4.50
C VAL A 161 -14.79 25.19 -4.84
N ARG A 162 -15.41 24.02 -4.72
CA ARG A 162 -16.83 23.78 -5.03
C ARG A 162 -17.74 24.14 -3.86
N HIS A 163 -17.30 23.89 -2.65
CA HIS A 163 -18.06 24.16 -1.43
C HIS A 163 -17.13 24.51 -0.26
N ARG A 164 -17.65 25.28 0.70
CA ARG A 164 -16.98 25.62 1.95
C ARG A 164 -18.00 25.57 3.07
N ASP A 165 -17.62 24.99 4.20
CA ASP A 165 -18.36 25.13 5.44
C ASP A 165 -17.43 24.99 6.64
N ARG A 166 -18.04 24.97 7.82
CA ARG A 166 -17.36 24.76 9.09
C ARG A 166 -18.17 23.76 9.91
N ASP A 167 -17.47 22.84 10.56
CA ASP A 167 -18.06 21.95 11.57
C ASP A 167 -17.34 22.09 12.92
N ALA A 168 -17.63 21.16 13.83
CA ALA A 168 -16.98 21.07 15.14
C ALA A 168 -15.45 20.88 15.05
N GLY A 169 -14.95 20.24 13.98
CA GLY A 169 -13.55 19.92 13.75
C GLY A 169 -12.75 20.99 13.02
N GLY A 170 -13.41 21.95 12.35
CA GLY A 170 -12.76 23.11 11.75
C GLY A 170 -13.37 23.57 10.43
N GLU A 171 -12.58 24.32 9.67
CA GLU A 171 -12.95 24.76 8.32
C GLU A 171 -12.77 23.61 7.33
N ARG A 172 -13.72 23.45 6.42
CA ARG A 172 -13.68 22.43 5.37
C ARG A 172 -13.87 23.05 4.00
N GLN A 173 -13.17 22.50 3.02
CA GLN A 173 -13.29 22.87 1.62
C GLN A 173 -13.44 21.63 0.76
N LEU A 174 -14.45 21.61 -0.11
CA LEU A 174 -14.57 20.62 -1.17
C LEU A 174 -13.88 21.18 -2.40
N ILE A 175 -12.85 20.50 -2.89
CA ILE A 175 -11.98 21.00 -3.96
C ILE A 175 -11.94 19.97 -5.09
N CYS A 176 -12.10 20.47 -6.32
CA CYS A 176 -12.13 19.69 -7.56
C CYS A 176 -11.00 20.11 -8.48
N ILE A 177 -10.22 19.14 -8.96
CA ILE A 177 -9.28 19.29 -10.08
C ILE A 177 -9.88 18.52 -11.26
N PRO A 178 -10.34 19.20 -12.33
CA PRO A 178 -10.88 18.51 -13.49
C PRO A 178 -9.75 17.87 -14.31
N PHE A 179 -10.02 16.68 -14.84
CA PHE A 179 -9.25 16.05 -15.90
C PHE A 179 -10.16 15.90 -17.12
N GLU A 180 -9.59 16.01 -18.33
CA GLU A 180 -10.38 15.90 -19.58
C GLU A 180 -10.59 14.44 -19.99
N ASP A 181 -9.67 13.57 -19.59
CA ASP A 181 -9.52 12.17 -19.97
C ASP A 181 -9.80 11.19 -18.80
N ASP A 182 -10.17 11.70 -17.62
CA ASP A 182 -10.47 10.91 -16.42
C ASP A 182 -11.54 11.58 -15.54
N GLU A 183 -12.06 10.82 -14.58
CA GLU A 183 -12.85 11.31 -13.46
C GLU A 183 -12.11 12.47 -12.74
N PRO A 184 -12.81 13.57 -12.41
CA PRO A 184 -12.18 14.69 -11.72
C PRO A 184 -11.68 14.26 -10.33
N PHE A 185 -10.50 14.73 -9.97
CA PHE A 185 -9.95 14.51 -8.63
C PHE A 185 -10.66 15.41 -7.63
N MET A 186 -11.55 14.81 -6.82
CA MET A 186 -12.32 15.49 -5.78
C MET A 186 -11.75 15.15 -4.40
N VAL A 187 -11.51 16.20 -3.60
CA VAL A 187 -11.00 16.06 -2.23
C VAL A 187 -11.77 16.92 -1.24
N LEU A 188 -11.96 16.39 -0.05
CA LEU A 188 -12.30 17.16 1.14
C LEU A 188 -11.00 17.58 1.83
N LYS A 189 -10.76 18.88 1.89
CA LYS A 189 -9.73 19.49 2.72
C LYS A 189 -10.32 19.88 4.06
N VAL A 190 -9.74 19.40 5.14
CA VAL A 190 -10.13 19.73 6.52
C VAL A 190 -8.94 20.40 7.22
N SER A 191 -9.15 21.57 7.81
CA SER A 191 -8.12 22.30 8.55
C SER A 191 -8.45 22.29 10.04
N CYS A 192 -7.66 21.55 10.82
CA CYS A 192 -7.81 21.42 12.26
C CYS A 192 -7.29 22.69 12.97
N PRO A 193 -8.14 23.49 13.63
CA PRO A 193 -7.73 24.77 14.23
C PRO A 193 -6.81 24.59 15.44
N SER A 194 -6.96 23.49 16.19
CA SER A 194 -6.22 23.23 17.43
C SER A 194 -4.79 22.75 17.18
N THR A 195 -4.56 22.02 16.08
CA THR A 195 -3.25 21.47 15.73
C THR A 195 -2.56 22.20 14.58
N GLY A 196 -3.32 22.95 13.78
CA GLY A 196 -2.85 23.55 12.53
C GLY A 196 -2.67 22.53 11.39
N HIS A 197 -2.93 21.24 11.62
CA HIS A 197 -2.80 20.22 10.59
C HIS A 197 -3.92 20.32 9.55
N THR A 198 -3.55 20.10 8.30
CA THR A 198 -4.48 20.01 7.17
C THR A 198 -4.54 18.57 6.70
N HIS A 199 -5.74 18.02 6.58
CA HIS A 199 -6.00 16.70 6.03
C HIS A 199 -6.65 16.85 4.66
N ILE A 200 -6.14 16.11 3.67
CA ILE A 200 -6.71 16.04 2.32
C ILE A 200 -7.19 14.61 2.09
N LEU A 201 -8.50 14.45 1.91
CA LEU A 201 -9.15 13.15 1.80
C LEU A 201 -9.84 13.04 0.44
N ARG A 202 -9.50 12.03 -0.36
CA ARG A 202 -10.17 11.78 -1.65
C ARG A 202 -11.60 11.32 -1.40
N VAL A 203 -12.54 11.89 -2.15
CA VAL A 203 -13.97 11.59 -2.08
C VAL A 203 -14.55 11.39 -3.49
N PRO A 204 -15.73 10.77 -3.65
CA PRO A 204 -16.35 10.61 -4.96
C PRO A 204 -16.57 11.95 -5.68
N PRO A 205 -16.50 11.97 -7.03
CA PRO A 205 -16.53 13.21 -7.82
C PRO A 205 -17.89 13.91 -7.81
N TYR A 206 -18.96 13.17 -7.48
CA TYR A 206 -20.33 13.68 -7.49
C TYR A 206 -20.73 14.38 -6.19
N MET A 207 -19.85 14.43 -5.19
CA MET A 207 -20.09 15.14 -3.94
C MET A 207 -20.35 16.63 -4.21
N GLN A 208 -21.35 17.19 -3.52
CA GLN A 208 -21.80 18.57 -3.70
C GLN A 208 -21.42 19.46 -2.51
N THR A 209 -21.40 18.92 -1.29
CA THR A 209 -21.12 19.68 -0.06
C THR A 209 -20.02 19.03 0.77
N CYS A 210 -19.36 19.84 1.59
CA CYS A 210 -18.36 19.35 2.53
C CYS A 210 -18.97 18.39 3.56
N HIS A 211 -20.19 18.65 4.02
CA HIS A 211 -20.93 17.77 4.92
C HIS A 211 -21.20 16.39 4.30
N GLN A 212 -21.65 16.34 3.06
CA GLN A 212 -21.87 15.09 2.33
C GLN A 212 -20.57 14.28 2.18
N ALA A 213 -19.48 14.96 1.82
CA ALA A 213 -18.16 14.35 1.71
C ALA A 213 -17.65 13.81 3.05
N ALA A 214 -17.84 14.56 4.14
CA ALA A 214 -17.44 14.14 5.49
C ALA A 214 -18.27 12.93 5.97
N ALA A 215 -19.58 12.92 5.74
CA ALA A 215 -20.45 11.80 6.06
C ALA A 215 -20.03 10.52 5.32
N TRP A 216 -19.71 10.64 4.03
CA TRP A 216 -19.23 9.50 3.23
C TRP A 216 -17.91 8.94 3.75
N ILE A 217 -16.95 9.81 4.11
CA ILE A 217 -15.67 9.39 4.73
C ILE A 217 -15.92 8.61 6.03
N ALA A 218 -16.91 9.05 6.81
CA ALA A 218 -17.31 8.39 8.05
C ALA A 218 -18.16 7.11 7.84
N GLY A 219 -18.44 6.73 6.59
CA GLY A 219 -19.17 5.50 6.24
C GLY A 219 -20.69 5.64 6.23
N PHE A 220 -21.23 6.86 6.17
CA PHE A 220 -22.67 7.11 6.07
C PHE A 220 -23.08 7.33 4.60
N ASP A 221 -24.12 6.61 4.17
CA ASP A 221 -24.74 6.80 2.85
C ASP A 221 -25.62 8.05 2.81
N ASN A 222 -26.33 8.34 3.91
CA ASN A 222 -27.17 9.51 4.07
C ASN A 222 -26.46 10.57 4.93
N PRO A 223 -26.16 11.76 4.38
CA PRO A 223 -25.46 12.82 5.12
C PRO A 223 -26.19 13.33 6.37
N ASP A 224 -27.52 13.25 6.40
CA ASP A 224 -28.31 13.75 7.53
C ASP A 224 -28.12 12.92 8.81
N ASP A 225 -27.67 11.67 8.66
CA ASP A 225 -27.38 10.77 9.78
C ASP A 225 -26.02 11.06 10.43
N TYR A 226 -25.17 11.85 9.75
CA TYR A 226 -23.85 12.23 10.25
C TYR A 226 -23.91 13.58 10.98
N ASN A 227 -23.83 13.52 12.31
CA ASN A 227 -23.78 14.70 13.18
C ASN A 227 -22.65 14.57 14.20
N PRO A 228 -21.39 14.90 13.82
CA PRO A 228 -20.25 14.73 14.71
C PRO A 228 -20.37 15.68 15.90
N ALA A 229 -20.44 15.11 17.11
CA ALA A 229 -20.09 15.84 18.32
C ALA A 229 -18.56 16.01 18.34
N ILE A 230 -18.05 17.08 18.96
CA ILE A 230 -16.60 17.32 19.09
C ILE A 230 -15.93 16.04 19.64
N GLU A 231 -15.18 15.31 18.82
CA GLU A 231 -14.29 14.26 19.27
C GLU A 231 -12.93 14.91 19.58
N ALA A 232 -12.52 14.79 20.84
CA ALA A 232 -11.30 15.36 21.39
C ALA A 232 -10.05 14.55 21.01
#